data_AF-X1KK91-F1
#
_entry.id   AF-X1KK91-F1
#
_cell.length_a   1.000
_cell.length_b   1.000
_cell.length_c   1.000
_cell.angle_alpha   90.00
_cell.angle_beta   90.00
_cell.angle_gamma   90.00
#
_symmetry.space_group_name_H-M   'P 1'
#
loop_
_entity.id
_entity.type
_entity.pdbx_description
1 polymer ?
#
loop_
_entity_poly.entity_id
_entity_poly.type
_entity_poly.pdbx_seq_one_letter_code
_entity_poly.pdbx_strand_id
1 'polypeptide(L)'
;MNNEELWQAVLAQIQFNVSRANFATWFRSTKILSKDKSDVLVSVENSFSKEWLSNKYSSLILKILRSLDKDIKSIEFKVNQKKAVGLPKTTEITKKEKEKLEGPQLPFQEFTLDIKTNLNPRYTFDNFIVGGFNELAQAAAWAVSESPGFAYNPLFIYGGVGLGKTHLLQAAGNRIAEL
;
A
#
# COMPACT_ATOMS: atom_id res chain seq x y z
N MET A 1 7.16 -16.62 27.58
CA MET A 1 6.15 -16.02 26.67
C MET A 1 6.58 -16.31 25.25
N ASN A 2 5.71 -16.94 24.46
CA ASN A 2 5.91 -17.12 23.03
C ASN A 2 5.69 -15.78 22.29
N ASN A 3 6.19 -15.64 21.06
CA ASN A 3 6.06 -14.41 20.26
C ASN A 3 4.60 -14.02 20.02
N GLU A 4 3.72 -15.01 19.82
CA GLU A 4 2.29 -14.78 19.65
C GLU A 4 1.62 -14.26 20.93
N GLU A 5 1.93 -14.86 22.08
CA GLU A 5 1.40 -14.43 23.38
C GLU A 5 1.86 -13.01 23.74
N LEU A 6 3.14 -12.72 23.51
CA LEU A 6 3.70 -11.38 23.72
C LEU A 6 2.96 -10.36 22.86
N TRP A 7 2.77 -10.64 21.57
CA TRP A 7 2.09 -9.71 20.67
C TRP A 7 0.61 -9.54 21.01
N GLN A 8 -0.08 -10.60 21.43
CA GLN A 8 -1.46 -10.48 21.91
C GLN A 8 -1.57 -9.59 23.15
N ALA A 9 -0.65 -9.71 24.11
CA ALA A 9 -0.61 -8.83 25.27
C ALA A 9 -0.36 -7.36 24.87
N VAL A 10 0.54 -7.13 23.91
CA VAL A 10 0.80 -5.79 23.34
C VAL A 10 -0.45 -5.23 22.66
N LEU A 11 -1.11 -6.02 21.80
CA LEU A 11 -2.33 -5.61 21.09
C LEU A 11 -3.47 -5.29 22.07
N ALA A 12 -3.63 -6.07 23.14
CA ALA A 12 -4.63 -5.82 24.17
C ALA A 12 -4.39 -4.47 24.86
N GLN A 13 -3.13 -4.13 25.19
CA GLN A 13 -2.80 -2.81 25.76
C GLN A 13 -2.99 -1.68 24.76
N ILE A 14 -2.61 -1.88 23.49
CA ILE A 14 -2.80 -0.89 22.43
C ILE A 14 -4.29 -0.57 22.25
N GLN A 15 -5.18 -1.56 22.33
CA GLN A 15 -6.62 -1.36 22.17
C GLN A 15 -7.24 -0.34 23.15
N PHE A 16 -6.65 -0.15 24.33
CA PHE A 16 -7.06 0.88 25.29
C PHE A 16 -6.50 2.28 24.98
N ASN A 17 -5.44 2.37 24.17
CA ASN A 17 -4.74 3.61 23.86
C ASN A 17 -5.13 4.21 22.49
N VAL A 18 -5.82 3.46 21.63
CA VAL A 18 -6.27 3.91 20.30
C VAL A 18 -7.75 3.65 20.08
N SER A 19 -8.36 4.45 19.19
CA SER A 19 -9.75 4.24 18.78
C SER A 19 -9.95 2.89 18.09
N ARG A 20 -11.16 2.33 18.17
CA ARG A 20 -11.52 1.06 17.52
C ARG A 20 -11.23 1.07 16.01
N ALA A 21 -11.49 2.18 15.34
CA ALA A 21 -11.22 2.34 13.91
C ALA A 21 -9.72 2.25 13.61
N ASN A 22 -8.88 2.97 14.36
CA ASN A 22 -7.44 2.93 14.17
C ASN A 22 -6.86 1.54 14.50
N PHE A 23 -7.38 0.89 15.55
CA PHE A 23 -6.98 -0.46 15.90
C PHE A 23 -7.29 -1.45 14.77
N ALA A 24 -8.53 -1.42 14.25
CA ALA A 24 -8.98 -2.31 13.19
C ALA A 24 -8.18 -2.14 11.89
N THR A 25 -7.84 -0.90 11.53
CA THR A 25 -7.11 -0.58 10.30
C THR A 25 -5.63 -0.92 10.38
N TRP A 26 -4.96 -0.58 11.48
CA TRP A 26 -3.48 -0.60 11.53
C TRP A 26 -2.90 -1.81 12.26
N PHE A 27 -3.61 -2.39 13.22
CA PHE A 27 -3.03 -3.37 14.15
C PHE A 27 -3.56 -4.80 13.95
N ARG A 28 -4.76 -4.95 13.38
CA ARG A 28 -5.46 -6.25 13.27
C ARG A 28 -4.66 -7.34 12.53
N SER A 29 -3.94 -6.97 11.47
CA SER A 29 -3.18 -7.90 10.62
C SER A 29 -1.70 -8.01 11.00
N THR A 30 -1.29 -7.47 12.15
CA THR A 30 0.12 -7.42 12.56
C THR A 30 0.53 -8.62 13.40
N LYS A 31 1.76 -9.09 13.24
CA LYS A 31 2.33 -10.20 14.04
C LYS A 31 3.82 -10.04 14.23
N ILE A 32 4.37 -10.49 15.36
CA ILE A 32 5.83 -10.62 15.53
C ILE A 32 6.34 -11.77 14.64
N LEU A 33 7.31 -11.50 13.78
CA LEU A 33 7.99 -12.49 12.95
C LEU A 33 9.17 -13.11 13.68
N SER A 34 10.00 -12.26 14.27
CA SER A 34 11.17 -12.65 15.03
C SER A 34 11.39 -11.69 16.17
N LYS A 35 12.00 -12.21 17.22
CA LYS A 35 12.47 -11.46 18.38
C LYS A 35 13.92 -11.87 18.59
N ASP A 36 14.83 -10.98 18.24
CA ASP A 36 16.22 -11.10 18.63
C ASP A 36 16.40 -10.48 20.03
N LYS A 37 17.54 -10.74 20.67
CA LYS A 37 17.79 -10.40 22.09
C LYS A 37 17.47 -8.93 22.46
N SER A 38 17.50 -8.01 21.50
CA SER A 38 17.16 -6.60 21.69
C SER A 38 16.13 -6.04 20.72
N ASP A 39 15.78 -6.76 19.66
CA ASP A 39 15.10 -6.19 18.49
C ASP A 39 13.90 -7.04 18.09
N VAL A 40 12.74 -6.39 17.93
CA VAL A 40 11.48 -7.06 17.56
C VAL A 40 11.11 -6.70 16.14
N LEU A 41 10.93 -7.72 15.30
CA LEU A 41 10.48 -7.56 13.93
C LEU A 41 8.97 -7.84 13.84
N VAL A 42 8.20 -6.83 13.46
CA VAL A 42 6.75 -6.90 13.29
C VAL A 42 6.37 -6.94 11.81
N SER A 43 5.58 -7.94 11.42
CA SER A 43 4.95 -8.01 10.11
C SER A 43 3.75 -7.09 10.01
N VAL A 44 3.63 -6.41 8.87
CA VAL A 44 2.51 -5.52 8.53
C VAL A 44 1.98 -5.84 7.14
N GLU A 45 0.76 -5.43 6.83
CA GLU A 45 0.06 -5.87 5.61
C GLU A 45 0.61 -5.26 4.31
N ASN A 46 1.01 -3.99 4.34
CA ASN A 46 1.52 -3.28 3.17
C ASN A 46 2.54 -2.19 3.57
N SER A 47 3.14 -1.52 2.59
CA SER A 47 4.13 -0.45 2.80
C SER A 47 3.55 0.76 3.53
N PHE A 48 2.30 1.14 3.26
CA PHE A 48 1.65 2.24 3.96
C PHE A 48 1.48 1.95 5.45
N SER A 49 1.07 0.73 5.81
CA SER A 49 0.99 0.30 7.20
C SER A 49 2.36 0.30 7.87
N LYS A 50 3.42 -0.09 7.15
CA LYS A 50 4.81 -0.03 7.65
C LYS A 50 5.17 1.41 8.03
N GLU A 51 5.01 2.33 7.09
CA GLU A 51 5.37 3.73 7.26
C GLU A 51 4.53 4.41 8.36
N TRP A 52 3.22 4.19 8.35
CA TRP A 52 2.32 4.76 9.33
C TRP A 52 2.60 4.27 10.76
N LEU A 53 2.78 2.96 10.95
CA LEU A 53 3.10 2.40 12.26
C LEU A 53 4.48 2.86 12.74
N SER A 54 5.46 2.90 11.84
CA SER A 54 6.82 3.39 12.14
C SER A 54 6.82 4.85 12.59
N ASN A 55 6.08 5.72 11.89
CA ASN A 55 6.10 7.15 12.17
C ASN A 55 5.23 7.54 13.36
N LYS A 56 4.04 6.94 13.50
CA LYS A 56 3.04 7.39 14.48
C LYS A 56 3.01 6.55 15.76
N TYR A 57 3.24 5.24 15.67
CA TYR A 57 2.96 4.31 16.76
C TYR A 57 4.19 3.57 17.30
N SER A 58 5.36 3.71 16.67
CA SER A 58 6.61 3.09 17.10
C SER A 58 6.91 3.33 18.58
N SER A 59 6.86 4.58 19.02
CA SER A 59 7.10 4.97 20.42
C SER A 59 6.10 4.33 21.40
N LEU A 60 4.82 4.27 21.03
CA LEU A 60 3.77 3.66 21.86
C LEU A 60 4.00 2.15 21.98
N ILE A 61 4.22 1.48 20.86
CA ILE A 61 4.42 0.03 20.80
C ILE A 61 5.68 -0.35 21.57
N LEU A 62 6.78 0.39 21.39
CA LEU A 62 8.04 0.16 22.07
C LEU A 62 7.92 0.38 23.59
N LYS A 63 7.17 1.39 24.04
CA LYS A 63 6.87 1.60 25.47
C LYS A 63 6.12 0.41 26.09
N ILE A 64 5.14 -0.13 25.38
CA ILE A 64 4.37 -1.31 25.82
C ILE A 64 5.23 -2.57 25.77
N LEU A 65 6.04 -2.75 24.73
CA LEU A 65 6.97 -3.88 24.65
C LEU A 65 7.96 -3.87 25.81
N ARG A 66 8.52 -2.69 26.16
CA ARG A 66 9.44 -2.55 27.29
C ARG A 66 8.81 -2.79 28.67
N SER A 67 7.50 -2.56 28.82
CA SER A 67 6.82 -2.84 30.08
C SER A 67 6.61 -4.35 30.29
N LEU A 68 6.48 -5.10 29.20
CA LEU A 68 6.33 -6.56 29.21
C LEU A 68 7.69 -7.26 29.20
N ASP A 69 8.68 -6.70 28.52
CA ASP A 69 10.02 -7.25 28.38
C ASP A 69 11.08 -6.15 28.29
N LYS A 70 11.88 -6.03 29.35
CA LYS A 70 12.88 -4.97 29.53
C LYS A 70 14.07 -5.08 28.58
N ASP A 71 14.29 -6.23 27.95
CA ASP A 71 15.42 -6.45 27.06
C ASP A 71 15.21 -5.83 25.67
N ILE A 72 13.96 -5.46 25.34
CA ILE A 72 13.60 -4.90 24.03
C ILE A 72 14.05 -3.44 23.92
N LYS A 73 14.94 -3.17 22.97
CA LYS A 73 15.50 -1.84 22.70
C LYS A 73 14.92 -1.20 21.44
N SER A 74 14.64 -1.97 20.40
CA SER A 74 14.12 -1.44 19.14
C SER A 74 12.96 -2.27 18.57
N ILE A 75 12.22 -1.64 17.66
CA ILE A 75 11.15 -2.27 16.88
C ILE A 75 11.32 -1.92 15.41
N GLU A 76 11.26 -2.95 14.56
CA GLU A 76 11.28 -2.79 13.12
C GLU A 76 10.02 -3.37 12.48
N PHE A 77 9.60 -2.77 11.37
CA PHE A 77 8.41 -3.20 10.63
C PHE A 77 8.80 -3.74 9.25
N LYS A 78 8.27 -4.92 8.89
CA LYS A 78 8.48 -5.55 7.59
C LYS A 78 7.14 -5.90 6.95
N VAL A 79 7.01 -5.62 5.65
CA VAL A 79 5.79 -6.00 4.92
C VAL A 79 5.72 -7.52 4.82
N ASN A 80 4.56 -8.07 5.17
CA ASN A 80 4.25 -9.47 5.02
C ASN A 80 4.18 -9.78 3.53
N GLN A 81 5.30 -10.21 2.96
CA GLN A 81 5.31 -10.85 1.66
C GLN A 81 4.59 -12.18 1.83
N LYS A 82 3.25 -12.16 1.78
CA LYS A 82 2.49 -13.36 1.49
C LYS A 82 3.11 -13.91 0.22
N LYS A 83 3.76 -15.08 0.31
CA LYS A 83 4.00 -15.92 -0.87
C LYS A 83 2.68 -15.92 -1.63
N ALA A 84 2.70 -15.46 -2.87
CA ALA A 84 1.53 -15.47 -3.74
C ALA A 84 1.00 -16.90 -3.78
N VAL A 85 -0.01 -17.20 -2.95
CA VAL A 85 -0.78 -18.43 -3.05
C VAL A 85 -1.77 -18.16 -4.16
N GLY A 86 -1.44 -18.65 -5.36
CA GLY A 86 -2.28 -18.48 -6.55
C GLY A 86 -1.54 -18.23 -7.87
N LEU A 87 -0.27 -18.63 -8.01
CA LEU A 87 0.25 -19.01 -9.32
C LEU A 87 0.23 -20.54 -9.37
N PRO A 88 -0.30 -21.18 -10.43
CA PRO A 88 -0.21 -22.63 -10.56
C PRO A 88 1.27 -23.01 -10.41
N LYS A 89 1.51 -23.97 -9.52
CA LYS A 89 2.82 -24.55 -9.26
C LYS A 89 3.39 -25.00 -10.60
N THR A 90 4.41 -24.30 -11.10
CA THR A 90 5.31 -24.87 -12.09
C THR A 90 5.95 -26.06 -11.41
N THR A 91 5.45 -27.25 -11.75
CA THR A 91 6.15 -28.51 -11.56
C THR A 91 7.61 -28.32 -11.91
N GLU A 92 8.47 -28.82 -11.05
CA GLU A 92 9.90 -28.95 -11.30
C GLU A 92 10.10 -29.65 -12.64
N ILE A 93 10.32 -28.87 -13.71
CA ILE A 93 10.92 -29.37 -14.93
C ILE A 93 12.41 -29.19 -14.73
N THR A 94 13.01 -30.33 -14.42
CA THR A 94 14.42 -30.64 -14.44
C THR A 94 15.12 -29.86 -15.56
N LYS A 95 16.30 -29.31 -15.24
CA LYS A 95 17.28 -28.80 -16.20
C LYS A 95 17.28 -29.61 -17.50
N LYS A 96 16.70 -29.08 -18.56
CA LYS A 96 17.09 -29.39 -19.94
C LYS A 96 16.69 -28.25 -20.87
N GLU A 97 17.72 -27.77 -21.54
CA GLU A 97 17.74 -27.06 -22.82
C GLU A 97 17.06 -25.70 -22.94
N LYS A 98 17.94 -24.70 -23.03
CA LYS A 98 17.70 -23.41 -23.68
C LYS A 98 17.29 -23.67 -25.13
N GLU A 99 16.01 -23.53 -25.46
CA GLU A 99 15.60 -23.19 -26.81
C GLU A 99 14.82 -21.88 -26.80
N LYS A 100 15.32 -20.94 -27.61
CA LYS A 100 14.76 -19.62 -27.86
C LYS A 100 13.34 -19.78 -28.42
N LEU A 101 12.35 -19.39 -27.63
CA LEU A 101 11.04 -18.98 -28.16
C LEU A 101 11.11 -17.47 -28.43
N GLU A 102 11.75 -17.09 -29.53
CA GLU A 102 11.61 -15.76 -30.13
C GLU A 102 10.28 -15.71 -30.90
N GLY A 103 9.19 -15.54 -30.16
CA GLY A 103 7.98 -14.91 -30.69
C GLY A 103 7.87 -13.53 -30.04
N PRO A 104 7.38 -12.49 -30.73
CA PRO A 104 7.11 -11.22 -30.08
C PRO A 104 5.91 -11.42 -29.15
N GLN A 105 6.17 -11.87 -27.92
CA GLN A 105 5.23 -11.68 -26.84
C GLN A 105 5.11 -10.17 -26.68
N LEU A 106 3.92 -9.63 -26.97
CA LEU A 106 3.61 -8.25 -26.63
C LEU A 106 3.98 -8.07 -25.16
N PRO A 107 4.87 -7.12 -24.83
CA PRO A 107 5.22 -6.90 -23.45
C PRO A 107 3.92 -6.63 -22.70
N PHE A 108 3.61 -7.48 -21.72
CA PHE A 108 2.61 -7.18 -20.72
C PHE A 108 3.19 -6.04 -19.91
N GLN A 109 3.00 -4.82 -20.42
CA GLN A 109 3.60 -3.61 -19.91
C GLN A 109 2.77 -3.14 -18.71
N GLU A 110 2.78 -3.99 -17.69
CA GLU A 110 2.27 -3.71 -16.37
C GLU A 110 3.21 -2.68 -15.73
N PHE A 111 2.69 -1.45 -15.58
CA PHE A 111 3.29 -0.35 -14.80
C PHE A 111 4.62 0.20 -15.31
N THR A 112 4.62 0.85 -16.49
CA THR A 112 5.63 1.87 -16.80
C THR A 112 5.33 3.13 -15.99
N LEU A 113 5.72 3.18 -14.73
CA LEU A 113 5.62 4.41 -13.94
C LEU A 113 6.67 5.42 -14.41
N ASP A 114 6.30 6.69 -14.47
CA ASP A 114 7.29 7.76 -14.63
C ASP A 114 8.14 7.82 -13.35
N ILE A 115 9.46 7.71 -13.49
CA ILE A 115 10.40 7.67 -12.37
C ILE A 115 10.40 9.00 -11.60
N LYS A 116 10.11 10.13 -12.27
CA LYS A 116 10.13 11.46 -11.65
C LYS A 116 8.86 11.76 -10.87
N THR A 117 7.70 11.47 -11.44
CA THR A 117 6.40 11.84 -10.87
C THR A 117 5.72 10.68 -10.15
N ASN A 118 6.19 9.44 -10.36
CA ASN A 118 5.58 8.20 -9.90
C ASN A 118 4.12 8.03 -10.37
N LEU A 119 3.75 8.70 -11.47
CA LEU A 119 2.43 8.60 -12.10
C LEU A 119 2.44 7.54 -13.21
N ASN A 120 1.27 6.94 -13.47
CA ASN A 120 1.09 6.05 -14.60
C ASN A 120 0.77 6.87 -15.85
N PRO A 121 1.62 6.86 -16.90
CA PRO A 121 1.44 7.64 -18.13
C PRO A 121 0.23 7.18 -18.95
N ARG A 122 -0.34 5.99 -18.67
CA ARG A 122 -1.58 5.55 -19.33
C ARG A 122 -2.83 6.21 -18.76
N TYR A 123 -2.77 6.70 -17.53
CA TYR A 123 -3.91 7.32 -16.88
C TYR A 123 -3.95 8.80 -17.20
N THR A 124 -4.31 9.12 -18.44
CA THR A 124 -4.56 10.48 -18.95
C THR A 124 -6.06 10.70 -19.14
N PHE A 125 -6.49 11.96 -19.27
CA PHE A 125 -7.89 12.25 -19.57
C PHE A 125 -8.32 11.72 -20.95
N ASP A 126 -7.41 11.73 -21.93
CA ASP A 126 -7.69 11.22 -23.28
C ASP A 126 -8.02 9.73 -23.31
N ASN A 127 -7.42 8.96 -22.40
CA ASN A 127 -7.69 7.53 -22.25
C ASN A 127 -8.88 7.22 -21.32
N PHE A 128 -9.55 8.24 -20.79
CA PHE A 128 -10.71 8.08 -19.91
C PHE A 128 -12.01 8.24 -20.69
N ILE A 129 -12.78 7.15 -20.82
CA ILE A 129 -14.06 7.18 -21.52
C ILE A 129 -15.12 7.88 -20.65
N VAL A 130 -15.66 8.98 -21.17
CA VAL A 130 -16.70 9.77 -20.50
C VAL A 130 -18.11 9.27 -20.88
N GLY A 131 -18.98 9.20 -19.89
CA GLY A 131 -20.41 8.94 -20.02
C GLY A 131 -21.19 9.52 -18.85
N GLY A 132 -22.52 9.54 -18.93
CA GLY A 132 -23.35 10.29 -17.95
C GLY A 132 -23.16 9.90 -16.48
N PHE A 133 -22.65 8.70 -16.18
CA PHE A 133 -22.39 8.25 -14.81
C PHE A 133 -21.03 8.70 -14.25
N ASN A 134 -20.11 9.21 -15.08
CA ASN A 134 -18.76 9.64 -14.66
C ASN A 134 -18.39 11.06 -15.13
N GLU A 135 -19.24 11.70 -15.93
CA GLU A 135 -19.04 13.03 -16.52
C GLU A 135 -18.73 14.09 -15.46
N LEU A 136 -19.52 14.14 -14.37
CA LEU A 136 -19.29 15.11 -13.29
C LEU A 136 -17.91 14.92 -12.64
N ALA A 137 -17.51 13.68 -12.39
CA ALA A 137 -16.23 13.38 -11.76
C ALA A 137 -15.05 13.71 -12.68
N GLN A 138 -15.20 13.45 -13.98
CA GLN A 138 -14.20 13.79 -14.98
C GLN A 138 -14.06 15.32 -15.14
N ALA A 139 -15.18 16.04 -15.24
CA ALA A 139 -15.17 17.50 -15.37
C ALA A 139 -14.58 18.19 -14.14
N ALA A 140 -14.89 17.71 -12.93
CA ALA A 140 -14.30 18.23 -11.70
C ALA A 140 -12.78 17.99 -11.64
N ALA A 141 -12.32 16.78 -12.02
CA ALA A 141 -10.89 16.47 -12.08
C ALA A 141 -10.16 17.32 -13.14
N TRP A 142 -10.78 17.54 -14.29
CA TRP A 142 -10.25 18.41 -15.34
C TRP A 142 -10.09 19.85 -14.84
N ALA A 143 -11.15 20.43 -14.25
CA ALA A 143 -11.12 21.80 -13.74
C ALA A 143 -10.04 22.02 -12.67
N VAL A 144 -9.83 21.04 -11.78
CA VAL A 144 -8.73 21.11 -10.80
C VAL A 144 -7.36 21.01 -11.46
N SER A 145 -7.22 20.25 -12.54
CA SER A 145 -5.95 20.15 -13.26
C SER A 145 -5.60 21.43 -14.04
N GLU A 146 -6.58 22.18 -14.53
CA GLU A 146 -6.36 23.47 -15.20
C GLU A 146 -6.01 24.60 -14.22
N SER A 147 -6.56 24.58 -13.00
CA SER A 147 -6.31 25.61 -11.99
C SER A 147 -6.21 25.00 -10.58
N PRO A 148 -5.07 24.36 -10.28
CA PRO A 148 -4.87 23.66 -9.01
C PRO A 148 -5.08 24.60 -7.81
N GLY A 149 -5.96 24.20 -6.89
CA GLY A 149 -6.24 24.96 -5.67
C GLY A 149 -7.28 26.08 -5.82
N PHE A 150 -7.72 26.43 -7.04
CA PHE A 150 -8.70 27.50 -7.27
C PHE A 150 -10.09 26.97 -7.63
N ALA A 151 -10.17 26.00 -8.54
CA ALA A 151 -11.47 25.45 -8.95
C ALA A 151 -12.15 24.72 -7.78
N TYR A 152 -11.43 23.80 -7.15
CA TYR A 152 -11.88 23.05 -5.97
C TYR A 152 -10.69 22.73 -5.07
N ASN A 153 -10.84 22.93 -3.76
CA ASN A 153 -9.84 22.55 -2.76
C ASN A 153 -10.50 22.18 -1.41
N PRO A 154 -10.54 20.89 -1.02
CA PRO A 154 -10.02 19.73 -1.75
C PRO A 154 -10.98 19.22 -2.84
N LEU A 155 -10.44 18.50 -3.82
CA LEU A 155 -11.22 17.61 -4.69
C LEU A 155 -11.35 16.23 -4.04
N PHE A 156 -12.58 15.75 -3.89
CA PHE A 156 -12.86 14.44 -3.30
C PHE A 156 -13.71 13.58 -4.25
N ILE A 157 -13.14 12.49 -4.75
CA ILE A 157 -13.80 11.54 -5.67
C ILE A 157 -14.08 10.24 -4.94
N TYR A 158 -15.34 9.79 -4.94
CA TYR A 158 -15.78 8.54 -4.30
C TYR A 158 -16.61 7.68 -5.27
N GLY A 159 -16.73 6.39 -4.96
CA GLY A 159 -17.45 5.42 -5.79
C GLY A 159 -16.96 3.99 -5.59
N GLY A 160 -17.73 3.02 -6.11
CA GLY A 160 -17.41 1.58 -6.06
C GLY A 160 -16.11 1.18 -6.77
N VAL A 161 -15.73 -0.09 -6.69
CA VAL A 161 -14.53 -0.63 -7.34
C VAL A 161 -14.63 -0.52 -8.87
N GLY A 162 -13.50 -0.28 -9.55
CA GLY A 162 -13.46 -0.24 -11.03
C GLY A 162 -14.09 1.00 -11.70
N LEU A 163 -14.61 1.96 -10.95
CA LEU A 163 -15.27 3.16 -11.52
C LEU A 163 -14.33 4.30 -11.92
N GLY A 164 -13.03 4.03 -12.09
CA GLY A 164 -12.11 5.05 -12.62
C GLY A 164 -11.54 6.07 -11.63
N LYS A 165 -11.79 5.93 -10.32
CA LYS A 165 -11.25 6.85 -9.28
C LYS A 165 -9.74 7.07 -9.38
N THR A 166 -8.99 5.97 -9.44
CA THR A 166 -7.52 6.01 -9.54
C THR A 166 -7.05 6.60 -10.86
N HIS A 167 -7.79 6.33 -11.95
CA HIS A 167 -7.50 6.88 -13.27
C HIS A 167 -7.66 8.40 -13.24
N LEU A 168 -8.81 8.92 -12.77
CA LEU A 168 -9.09 10.36 -12.72
C LEU A 168 -8.09 11.11 -11.82
N LEU A 169 -7.74 10.55 -10.67
CA LEU A 169 -6.75 11.15 -9.77
C LEU A 169 -5.38 11.28 -10.46
N GLN A 170 -4.93 10.22 -11.14
CA GLN A 170 -3.64 10.26 -11.84
C GLN A 170 -3.70 11.06 -13.14
N ALA A 171 -4.84 11.13 -13.82
CA ALA A 171 -5.04 11.97 -15.00
C ALA A 171 -4.88 13.45 -14.66
N ALA A 172 -5.45 13.89 -13.53
CA ALA A 172 -5.22 15.25 -13.04
C ALA A 172 -3.72 15.50 -12.75
N GLY A 173 -3.04 14.53 -12.12
CA GLY A 173 -1.61 14.61 -11.86
C GLY A 173 -0.75 14.68 -13.12
N ASN A 174 -1.02 13.81 -14.11
CA ASN A 174 -0.29 13.78 -15.38
C ASN A 174 -0.48 15.09 -16.14
N ARG A 175 -1.71 15.61 -16.17
CA ARG A 175 -2.03 16.88 -16.82
C ARG A 175 -1.27 18.05 -16.17
N ILE A 176 -1.20 18.08 -14.83
CA ILE A 176 -0.43 19.12 -14.11
C ILE A 176 1.07 18.98 -14.39
N ALA A 177 1.59 17.76 -14.54
CA ALA A 177 3.01 17.54 -14.84
C ALA A 177 3.40 17.95 -16.27
N GLU A 178 2.44 18.09 -17.18
CA GLU A 178 2.63 18.56 -18.56
C GLU A 178 2.52 20.10 -18.71
N LEU A 179 1.96 20.80 -17.71
CA LEU A 179 1.84 22.27 -17.67
C LEU A 179 3.15 22.93 -17.21
#